data_AF-A0A822IRZ3-F1
#
_entry.id   AF-A0A822IRZ3-F1
#
_cell.length_a   1.000
_cell.length_b   1.000
_cell.length_c   1.000
_cell.angle_alpha   90.00
_cell.angle_beta   90.00
_cell.angle_gamma   90.00
#
_symmetry.space_group_name_H-M   'P 1'
#
loop_
_entity.id
_entity.type
_entity.pdbx_description
1 polymer ?
#
loop_
_entity_poly.entity_id
_entity_poly.type
_entity_poly.pdbx_seq_one_letter_code
_entity_poly.pdbx_strand_id
1 'polypeptide(L)'
;INLLREGLDLPEVALVAILDADKEGFLRSDRSLLQTIGRTSRNVEGRVVMYADRMTGSMQRAIEETNRRRTMQIEYNKEHNITPQTIQKAVEPRAITEEAPPKEEIFNYIVELEAEMHRTAKNQEFEKAAKIRDRIAKLRKEM
;
A
#
# COMPACT_ATOMS: atom_id res chain seq x y z
N ILE A 1 -1.03 1.93 12.39
CA ILE A 1 0.06 1.17 11.75
C ILE A 1 1.18 2.15 11.41
N ASN A 2 2.40 1.96 11.92
CA ASN A 2 3.52 2.82 11.56
C ASN A 2 4.05 2.39 10.18
N LEU A 3 4.03 3.28 9.19
CA LEU A 3 4.46 2.99 7.80
C LEU A 3 5.97 2.68 7.68
N LEU A 4 6.72 2.87 8.77
CA LEU A 4 8.14 2.57 8.89
C LEU A 4 8.43 1.09 9.20
N ARG A 5 7.41 0.24 9.37
CA ARG A 5 7.65 -1.20 9.56
C ARG A 5 8.30 -1.79 8.30
N GLU A 6 9.39 -2.52 8.48
CA GLU A 6 9.97 -3.34 7.41
C GLU A 6 8.92 -4.34 6.91
N GLY A 7 8.88 -4.59 5.60
CA GLY A 7 8.00 -5.60 5.01
C GLY A 7 6.60 -5.13 4.56
N LEU A 8 6.20 -3.87 4.77
CA LEU A 8 4.96 -3.35 4.19
C LEU A 8 5.15 -3.11 2.67
N ASP A 9 4.84 -4.13 1.88
CA ASP A 9 4.91 -4.19 0.42
C ASP A 9 3.50 -4.35 -0.14
N LEU A 10 2.89 -3.23 -0.56
CA LEU A 10 1.52 -3.16 -1.03
C LEU A 10 1.49 -2.53 -2.45
N PRO A 11 1.50 -3.33 -3.53
CA PRO A 11 1.44 -2.80 -4.90
C PRO A 11 0.14 -2.02 -5.20
N GLU A 12 -0.90 -2.18 -4.39
CA GLU A 12 -2.19 -1.51 -4.49
C GLU A 12 -2.12 -0.04 -4.02
N VAL A 13 -1.09 0.35 -3.27
CA VAL A 13 -0.97 1.71 -2.72
C VAL A 13 -0.48 2.68 -3.80
N ALA A 14 -1.41 3.45 -4.37
CA ALA A 14 -1.10 4.49 -5.35
C ALA A 14 -0.80 5.87 -4.72
N LEU A 15 -1.19 6.12 -3.47
CA LEU A 15 -1.03 7.42 -2.81
C LEU A 15 -0.55 7.27 -1.36
N VAL A 16 0.47 8.04 -1.01
CA VAL A 16 0.88 8.26 0.39
C VAL A 16 0.78 9.74 0.72
N ALA A 17 0.01 10.06 1.76
CA ALA A 17 -0.10 11.40 2.30
C ALA A 17 0.72 11.49 3.61
N ILE A 18 1.67 12.41 3.67
CA ILE A 18 2.47 12.70 4.85
C ILE A 18 1.98 14.01 5.45
N LEU A 19 1.20 13.90 6.53
CA LEU A 19 0.75 15.04 7.32
C LEU A 19 1.91 15.57 8.17
N ASP A 20 1.94 16.89 8.41
CA ASP A 20 2.95 17.53 9.25
C ASP A 20 4.38 17.18 8.79
N ALA A 21 4.63 17.26 7.48
CA ALA A 21 5.89 16.84 6.88
C ALA A 21 7.08 17.72 7.31
N ASP A 22 6.81 18.94 7.76
CA ASP A 22 7.81 19.92 8.22
C ASP A 22 8.13 19.87 9.72
N LYS A 23 7.46 18.98 10.47
CA LYS A 23 7.74 18.75 11.90
C LYS A 23 8.91 17.79 12.03
N GLU A 24 10.12 18.35 11.97
CA GLU A 24 11.34 17.55 12.10
C GLU A 24 11.38 16.74 13.40
N GLY A 25 12.05 15.59 13.34
CA GLY A 25 12.09 14.59 14.39
C GLY A 25 12.25 13.20 13.79
N PHE A 26 12.16 12.16 14.61
CA PHE A 26 12.40 10.79 14.16
C PHE A 26 11.53 10.38 12.95
N LEU A 27 10.23 10.71 12.97
CA LEU A 27 9.27 10.34 11.92
C LEU A 27 9.37 11.19 10.64
N ARG A 28 10.12 12.29 10.67
CA ARG A 28 10.27 13.24 9.54
C ARG A 28 11.74 13.51 9.21
N SER A 29 12.64 12.64 9.66
CA SER A 29 14.01 12.60 9.18
C SER A 29 14.05 12.26 7.69
N ASP A 30 15.15 12.60 7.03
CA ASP A 30 15.41 12.25 5.64
C ASP A 30 15.22 10.75 5.35
N ARG A 31 15.72 9.88 6.23
CA ARG A 31 15.56 8.42 6.15
C ARG A 31 14.09 8.01 6.28
N SER A 32 13.36 8.54 7.26
CA SER A 32 11.96 8.20 7.48
C SER A 32 11.06 8.66 6.33
N LEU A 33 11.32 9.86 5.79
CA LEU A 33 10.61 10.37 4.62
C LEU A 33 10.87 9.51 3.39
N LEU A 34 12.13 9.14 3.11
CA LEU A 34 12.48 8.23 2.01
C LEU A 34 11.79 6.87 2.14
N GLN A 35 11.78 6.29 3.34
CA GLN A 35 11.08 5.01 3.59
C GLN A 35 9.57 5.12 3.40
N THR A 36 8.99 6.26 3.77
CA THR A 36 7.55 6.52 3.62
C THR A 36 7.19 6.73 2.15
N ILE A 37 7.99 7.51 1.41
CA ILE A 37 7.87 7.68 -0.05
C ILE A 37 7.97 6.34 -0.77
N GLY A 38 8.91 5.47 -0.35
CA GLY A 38 9.14 4.17 -0.95
C GLY A 38 7.92 3.24 -0.95
N ARG A 39 6.91 3.50 -0.11
CA ARG A 39 5.68 2.68 -0.06
C ARG A 39 4.83 2.77 -1.31
N THR A 40 4.93 3.85 -2.08
CA THR A 40 4.21 3.99 -3.37
C THR A 40 5.02 3.50 -4.56
N SER A 41 6.28 3.06 -4.37
CA SER A 41 7.20 2.76 -5.49
C SER A 41 6.82 1.55 -6.33
N ARG A 42 5.83 0.76 -5.89
CA ARG A 42 5.40 -0.48 -6.54
C ARG A 42 4.15 -0.33 -7.40
N ASN A 43 3.58 0.87 -7.41
CA ASN A 43 2.44 1.23 -8.21
C ASN A 43 2.87 2.23 -9.30
N VAL A 44 2.48 1.99 -10.55
CA VAL A 44 2.80 2.88 -11.68
C VAL A 44 2.22 4.29 -11.50
N GLU A 45 1.10 4.41 -10.79
CA GLU A 45 0.46 5.67 -10.44
C GLU A 45 0.91 6.22 -9.09
N GLY A 46 1.97 5.63 -8.49
CA GLY A 46 2.50 5.99 -7.19
C GLY A 46 2.80 7.49 -7.06
N ARG A 47 2.13 8.14 -6.10
CA ARG A 47 2.25 9.57 -5.78
C ARG A 47 2.40 9.78 -4.28
N VAL A 48 3.18 10.79 -3.91
CA VAL A 48 3.34 11.21 -2.52
C VAL A 48 2.96 12.68 -2.39
N VAL A 49 2.12 12.99 -1.40
CA VAL A 49 1.74 14.35 -1.05
C VAL A 49 2.25 14.64 0.35
N MET A 50 3.09 15.65 0.48
CA MET A 50 3.61 16.13 1.76
C MET A 50 2.88 17.41 2.15
N TYR A 51 2.12 17.39 3.23
CA TYR A 51 1.49 18.57 3.80
C TYR A 51 2.45 19.23 4.78
N ALA A 52 2.84 20.46 4.49
CA ALA A 52 3.83 21.22 5.26
C ALA A 52 3.62 22.70 5.03
N ASP A 53 3.95 23.51 6.03
CA ASP A 53 3.96 24.97 5.90
C ASP A 53 5.27 25.47 5.29
N ARG A 54 6.37 24.72 5.48
CA ARG A 54 7.71 25.06 4.97
C ARG A 54 8.48 23.86 4.45
N MET A 55 9.42 24.10 3.54
CA MET A 55 10.38 23.10 3.11
C MET A 55 11.50 22.96 4.15
N THR A 56 11.64 21.78 4.76
CA THR A 56 12.76 21.48 5.67
C THR A 56 13.95 20.88 4.91
N GLY A 57 15.14 20.89 5.52
CA GLY A 57 16.31 20.24 4.93
C GLY A 57 16.12 18.73 4.75
N SER A 58 15.40 18.07 5.67
CA SER A 58 15.07 16.66 5.59
C SER A 58 14.14 16.34 4.42
N MET A 59 13.12 17.18 4.19
CA MET A 59 12.23 17.07 3.03
C MET A 59 12.98 17.30 1.72
N GLN A 60 13.81 18.34 1.67
CA GLN A 60 14.55 18.67 0.46
C GLN A 60 15.47 17.53 0.03
N ARG A 61 16.28 16.97 0.95
CA ARG A 61 17.13 15.81 0.65
C ARG A 61 16.33 14.59 0.20
N ALA A 62 15.19 14.31 0.83
CA ALA A 62 14.34 13.17 0.46
C ALA A 62 13.72 13.34 -0.95
N ILE A 63 13.24 14.54 -1.28
CA ILE A 63 12.66 14.88 -2.58
C ILE A 63 13.73 14.82 -3.68
N GLU A 64 14.90 15.41 -3.45
CA GLU A 64 16.01 15.41 -4.40
C GLU A 64 16.48 13.99 -4.72
N GLU A 65 16.68 13.14 -3.70
CA GLU A 65 17.08 11.75 -3.91
C GLU A 65 15.99 10.94 -4.64
N THR A 66 14.71 11.19 -4.33
CA THR A 66 13.58 10.56 -5.03
C THR A 66 13.56 10.94 -6.51
N ASN A 67 13.70 12.23 -6.82
CA ASN A 67 13.73 12.73 -8.19
C ASN A 67 14.95 12.21 -8.95
N ARG A 68 16.14 12.21 -8.33
CA ARG A 68 17.37 11.66 -8.91
C ARG A 68 17.17 10.21 -9.35
N ARG A 69 16.61 9.36 -8.46
CA ARG A 69 16.32 7.95 -8.77
C ARG A 69 15.30 7.81 -9.89
N ARG A 70 14.23 8.60 -9.86
CA ARG A 70 13.17 8.56 -10.88
C ARG A 70 13.72 8.94 -12.26
N THR A 71 14.56 9.96 -12.36
CA THR A 71 15.19 10.35 -13.63
C THR A 71 16.04 9.22 -14.20
N MET A 72 16.92 8.61 -13.39
CA MET A 72 17.72 7.47 -13.83
C MET A 72 16.86 6.29 -14.29
N GLN A 73 15.75 6.01 -13.61
CA GLN A 73 14.82 4.95 -14.00
C GLN A 73 14.11 5.25 -15.32
N ILE A 74 13.69 6.49 -15.55
CA ILE A 74 13.04 6.91 -16.80
C ILE A 74 14.02 6.79 -17.98
N GLU A 75 15.26 7.25 -17.80
CA GLU A 75 16.31 7.14 -18.81
C GLU A 75 16.61 5.68 -19.15
N TYR A 76 16.82 4.85 -18.13
CA TYR A 76 17.04 3.41 -18.29
C TYR A 76 15.88 2.72 -19.02
N ASN A 77 14.64 3.02 -18.63
CA ASN A 77 13.45 2.45 -19.25
C ASN A 77 13.33 2.86 -20.73
N LYS A 78 13.66 4.12 -21.06
CA LYS A 78 13.63 4.62 -22.43
C LYS A 78 14.70 3.95 -23.29
N GLU A 79 15.90 3.77 -22.77
CA GLU A 79 17.01 3.09 -23.46
C GLU A 79 16.68 1.62 -23.72
N HIS A 80 15.99 0.96 -22.79
CA HIS A 80 15.70 -0.49 -22.86
C HIS A 80 14.28 -0.82 -23.35
N ASN A 81 13.50 0.17 -23.79
CA ASN A 81 12.09 0.02 -24.20
C ASN A 81 11.20 -0.67 -23.13
N ILE A 82 11.44 -0.38 -21.85
CA ILE A 82 10.67 -0.93 -20.74
C ILE A 82 9.45 -0.04 -20.48
N THR A 83 8.26 -0.63 -20.50
CA THR A 83 7.03 0.04 -20.06
C THR A 83 6.76 -0.33 -18.59
N PRO A 84 6.73 0.64 -17.65
CA PRO A 84 6.44 0.35 -16.25
C PRO A 84 5.07 -0.32 -16.07
N GLN A 85 5.02 -1.37 -15.27
CA GLN A 85 3.79 -2.07 -14.91
C GLN A 85 3.75 -2.29 -13.40
N THR A 86 2.58 -2.11 -12.79
CA THR A 86 2.35 -2.46 -11.39
C THR A 86 2.45 -3.98 -11.22
N ILE A 87 3.20 -4.43 -10.22
CA ILE A 87 3.32 -5.85 -9.91
C ILE A 87 1.96 -6.34 -9.43
N GLN A 88 1.30 -7.21 -10.20
CA GLN A 88 0.12 -7.93 -9.72
C GLN A 88 0.61 -9.12 -8.90
N LYS A 89 0.61 -8.97 -7.57
CA LYS A 89 0.87 -10.11 -6.70
C LYS A 89 -0.37 -11.01 -6.77
N ALA A 90 -0.21 -12.23 -7.27
CA ALA A 90 -1.26 -13.22 -7.16
C ALA A 90 -1.56 -13.41 -5.67
N VAL A 91 -2.75 -13.00 -5.24
CA VAL A 91 -3.29 -13.48 -3.99
C VAL A 91 -3.53 -14.97 -4.23
N GLU A 92 -2.65 -15.82 -3.70
CA GLU A 92 -2.97 -17.25 -3.66
C GLU A 92 -4.26 -17.36 -2.86
N PRO A 93 -5.33 -17.98 -3.42
CA PRO A 93 -6.58 -18.10 -2.71
C PRO A 93 -6.31 -18.91 -1.44
N ARG A 94 -6.23 -18.24 -0.30
CA ARG A 94 -6.23 -18.89 0.99
C ARG A 94 -7.56 -19.62 1.09
N ALA A 95 -7.51 -20.90 1.43
CA ALA A 95 -8.73 -21.60 1.81
C ALA A 95 -9.40 -20.78 2.91
N ILE A 96 -10.68 -20.42 2.73
CA ILE A 96 -11.43 -19.75 3.80
C ILE A 96 -11.45 -20.70 4.99
N THR A 97 -10.64 -20.43 6.01
CA THR A 97 -10.67 -21.13 7.28
C THR A 97 -11.52 -20.34 8.27
N GLU A 98 -12.14 -21.04 9.22
CA GLU A 98 -12.92 -20.37 10.29
C GLU A 98 -12.03 -19.67 11.33
N GLU A 99 -10.72 -19.91 11.29
CA GLU A 99 -9.73 -19.34 12.18
C GLU A 99 -9.46 -17.86 11.85
N ALA A 100 -9.34 -17.03 12.88
CA ALA A 100 -9.03 -15.62 12.70
C ALA A 100 -7.56 -15.47 12.29
N PRO A 101 -7.24 -14.76 11.20
CA PRO A 101 -5.85 -14.50 10.85
C PRO A 101 -5.18 -13.62 11.92
N PRO A 102 -3.83 -13.61 11.99
CA PRO A 102 -3.10 -12.68 12.83
C PRO A 102 -3.58 -11.24 12.62
N LYS A 103 -3.59 -10.41 13.68
CA LYS A 103 -4.09 -9.02 13.62
C LYS A 103 -3.48 -8.19 12.49
N GLU A 104 -2.24 -8.48 12.13
CA GLU A 104 -1.48 -7.79 11.08
C GLU A 104 -1.94 -8.15 9.66
N GLU A 105 -2.61 -9.29 9.49
CA GLU A 105 -3.11 -9.81 8.21
C GLU A 105 -4.63 -9.63 8.03
N ILE A 106 -5.36 -9.20 9.08
CA ILE A 106 -6.83 -9.02 9.05
C ILE A 106 -7.26 -8.13 7.88
N PHE A 107 -6.54 -7.04 7.61
CA PHE A 107 -6.88 -6.11 6.54
C PHE A 107 -6.82 -6.78 5.16
N ASN A 108 -5.71 -7.45 4.85
CA ASN A 108 -5.56 -8.14 3.57
C ASN A 108 -6.59 -9.26 3.43
N TYR A 109 -6.84 -10.01 4.50
CA TYR A 109 -7.84 -11.07 4.49
C TYR A 109 -9.28 -10.56 4.27
N ILE A 110 -9.63 -9.38 4.80
CA ILE A 110 -10.93 -8.74 4.52
C ILE A 110 -11.05 -8.40 3.03
N VAL A 111 -9.99 -7.86 2.41
CA VAL A 111 -9.99 -7.53 0.97
C VAL A 111 -10.20 -8.78 0.12
N GLU A 112 -9.56 -9.89 0.48
CA GLU A 112 -9.74 -11.20 -0.18
C GLU A 112 -11.19 -11.69 -0.07
N LEU A 113 -11.74 -11.66 1.15
CA LEU A 113 -13.12 -12.07 1.41
C LEU A 113 -14.13 -11.17 0.67
N GLU A 114 -13.89 -9.87 0.56
CA GLU A 114 -14.75 -8.97 -0.21
C GLU A 114 -14.76 -9.32 -1.69
N ALA A 115 -13.60 -9.62 -2.28
CA ALA A 115 -13.50 -10.06 -3.67
C ALA A 115 -14.26 -11.39 -3.89
N GLU A 116 -14.12 -12.34 -2.96
CA GLU A 116 -14.82 -13.63 -3.03
C GLU A 116 -16.33 -13.51 -2.81
N MET A 117 -16.77 -12.65 -1.88
CA MET A 117 -18.18 -12.30 -1.68
C MET A 117 -18.81 -11.74 -2.96
N HIS A 118 -18.10 -10.83 -3.65
CA HIS A 118 -18.59 -10.28 -4.92
C HIS A 118 -18.63 -11.33 -6.02
N ARG A 119 -17.66 -12.26 -6.07
CA ARG A 119 -17.64 -13.35 -7.04
C ARG A 119 -18.79 -14.35 -6.81
N THR A 120 -19.00 -14.76 -5.57
CA THR A 120 -20.10 -15.67 -5.19
C THR A 120 -21.46 -15.03 -5.42
N ALA A 121 -21.62 -13.74 -5.13
CA ALA A 121 -22.84 -13.00 -5.44
C ALA A 121 -23.12 -12.92 -6.96
N LYS A 122 -22.08 -12.70 -7.79
CA LYS A 122 -22.21 -12.73 -9.26
C LYS A 122 -22.62 -14.11 -9.78
N ASN A 123 -22.19 -15.17 -9.11
CA ASN A 123 -22.57 -16.56 -9.43
C ASN A 123 -23.93 -16.98 -8.83
N GLN A 124 -24.70 -16.05 -8.25
CA GLN A 124 -26.00 -16.31 -7.61
C GLN A 124 -25.92 -17.23 -6.37
N GLU A 125 -24.72 -17.38 -5.78
CA GLU A 125 -24.48 -18.17 -4.57
C GLU A 125 -24.71 -17.31 -3.30
N PHE A 126 -25.94 -16.81 -3.13
CA PHE A 126 -26.26 -15.80 -2.11
C PHE A 126 -26.03 -16.24 -0.66
N GLU A 127 -26.25 -17.52 -0.34
CA GLU A 127 -25.97 -18.05 1.01
C GLU A 127 -24.49 -18.00 1.36
N LYS A 128 -23.61 -18.30 0.40
CA LYS A 128 -22.16 -18.21 0.61
C LYS A 128 -21.72 -16.76 0.72
N ALA A 129 -22.24 -15.88 -0.14
CA ALA A 129 -21.97 -14.45 -0.06
C ALA A 129 -22.41 -13.88 1.31
N ALA A 130 -23.55 -14.30 1.84
CA ALA A 130 -24.03 -13.89 3.17
C ALA A 130 -23.09 -14.36 4.30
N LYS A 131 -22.62 -15.62 4.25
CA LYS A 131 -21.64 -16.14 5.22
C LYS A 131 -20.33 -15.34 5.19
N ILE A 132 -19.82 -15.03 3.99
CA ILE A 132 -18.60 -14.24 3.82
C ILE A 132 -18.80 -12.81 4.36
N ARG A 133 -19.94 -12.17 4.06
CA ARG A 133 -20.31 -10.85 4.60
C ARG A 133 -20.31 -10.83 6.12
N ASP A 134 -20.93 -11.82 6.75
CA ASP A 134 -21.03 -11.90 8.21
C ASP A 134 -19.64 -12.14 8.84
N ARG A 135 -18.78 -12.90 8.16
CA ARG A 135 -17.38 -13.08 8.55
C ARG A 135 -16.58 -11.78 8.46
N ILE A 136 -16.72 -11.02 7.37
CA ILE A 136 -16.10 -9.69 7.22
C ILE A 136 -16.55 -8.77 8.36
N ALA A 137 -17.84 -8.77 8.70
CA ALA A 137 -18.38 -7.96 9.80
C ALA A 137 -17.77 -8.35 11.16
N LYS A 138 -17.50 -9.64 11.40
CA LYS A 138 -16.82 -10.11 12.62
C LYS A 138 -15.36 -9.65 12.66
N LEU A 139 -14.62 -9.83 11.57
CA LEU A 139 -13.20 -9.45 11.48
C LEU A 139 -13.01 -7.93 11.61
N ARG A 140 -13.91 -7.12 11.05
CA ARG A 140 -13.91 -5.65 11.23
C ARG A 140 -14.10 -5.20 12.68
N LYS A 141 -14.72 -6.02 13.55
CA LYS A 141 -14.85 -5.73 14.99
C LYS A 141 -13.62 -6.11 15.80
N GLU A 142 -12.78 -7.01 15.29
CA GLU A 142 -11.56 -7.48 15.95
C GLU A 142 -10.31 -6.65 15.58
N MET A 143 -10.46 -5.77 14.58
CA MET A 143 -9.47 -4.78 14.13
C MET A 143 -9.42 -3.56 15.06
#